data_AF-A0A7C1J839-F1
#
_entry.id   AF-A0A7C1J839-F1
#
_cell.length_a   1.000
_cell.length_b   1.000
_cell.length_c   1.000
_cell.angle_alpha   90.00
_cell.angle_beta   90.00
_cell.angle_gamma   90.00
#
_symmetry.space_group_name_H-M   'P 1'
#
loop_
_entity.id
_entity.type
_entity.pdbx_description
1 polymer ?
#
loop_
_entity_poly.entity_id
_entity_poly.type
_entity_poly.pdbx_seq_one_letter_code
_entity_poly.pdbx_strand_id
1 'polypeptide(L)'
;MMPLADLFVHVYVLVDDAIEAGVVAVPSRPGPRPACTDAEPLTVALVRHLLGRRSEAAFLEEVRRGWRHYLPRLPSQSELGRRVRWLLGAFEALRERLLAHLPEDTWQQVDNTPCP
;
A
#
# COMPACT_ATOMS: atom_id res chain seq x y z
N MET A 1 -5.75 19.71 -3.12
CA MET A 1 -5.19 18.47 -2.56
C MET A 1 -6.14 17.34 -2.91
N MET A 2 -5.64 16.22 -3.42
CA MET A 2 -6.48 15.08 -3.74
C MET A 2 -7.03 14.48 -2.43
N PRO A 3 -8.35 14.22 -2.34
CA PRO A 3 -8.95 13.52 -1.20
C PRO A 3 -8.24 12.19 -0.92
N LEU A 4 -8.12 11.83 0.36
CA LEU A 4 -7.55 10.53 0.76
C LEU A 4 -8.30 9.35 0.12
N ALA A 5 -9.60 9.54 -0.14
CA ALA A 5 -10.46 8.62 -0.87
C ALA A 5 -9.90 8.24 -2.23
N ASP A 6 -9.61 9.28 -3.01
CA ASP A 6 -9.19 9.14 -4.39
C ASP A 6 -7.77 8.56 -4.42
N LEU A 7 -6.95 8.84 -3.39
CA LEU A 7 -5.65 8.19 -3.23
C LEU A 7 -5.79 6.68 -3.03
N PHE A 8 -6.70 6.26 -2.15
CA PHE A 8 -6.93 4.83 -1.92
C PHE A 8 -7.43 4.13 -3.18
N VAL A 9 -8.42 4.70 -3.86
CA VAL A 9 -8.97 4.12 -5.09
C VAL A 9 -7.90 4.07 -6.18
N HIS A 10 -7.17 5.16 -6.39
CA HIS A 10 -6.13 5.24 -7.41
C HIS A 10 -5.00 4.24 -7.16
N VAL A 11 -4.47 4.18 -5.93
CA VAL A 11 -3.44 3.20 -5.58
C VAL A 11 -3.97 1.78 -5.67
N TYR A 12 -5.22 1.54 -5.25
CA TYR A 12 -5.82 0.21 -5.36
C TYR A 12 -5.87 -0.28 -6.81
N VAL A 13 -6.39 0.54 -7.72
CA VAL A 13 -6.46 0.21 -9.15
C VAL A 13 -5.07 -0.04 -9.73
N LEU A 14 -4.09 0.84 -9.44
CA LEU A 14 -2.71 0.65 -9.90
C LEU A 14 -2.09 -0.67 -9.42
N VAL A 15 -2.35 -1.05 -8.16
CA VAL A 15 -1.84 -2.30 -7.59
C VAL A 15 -2.55 -3.50 -8.22
N ASP A 16 -3.87 -3.44 -8.34
CA ASP A 16 -4.68 -4.53 -8.88
C ASP A 16 -4.32 -4.79 -10.35
N ASP A 17 -4.23 -3.74 -11.17
CA ASP A 17 -3.79 -3.80 -12.57
C ASP A 17 -2.37 -4.39 -12.69
N ALA A 18 -1.46 -4.01 -11.79
CA ALA A 18 -0.09 -4.52 -11.81
C ALA A 18 -0.03 -6.02 -11.45
N ILE A 19 -0.89 -6.48 -10.55
CA ILE A 19 -1.00 -7.90 -10.20
C ILE A 19 -1.63 -8.67 -11.37
N GLU A 20 -2.71 -8.15 -11.95
CA GLU A 20 -3.41 -8.79 -13.07
C GLU A 20 -2.52 -8.88 -14.32
N ALA A 21 -1.77 -7.83 -14.62
CA ALA A 21 -0.83 -7.79 -15.74
C ALA A 21 0.45 -8.63 -15.50
N GLY A 22 0.60 -9.25 -14.32
CA GLY A 22 1.80 -10.02 -13.96
C GLY A 22 3.07 -9.19 -13.83
N VAL A 23 2.91 -7.86 -13.71
CA VAL A 23 3.99 -6.89 -13.62
C VAL A 23 4.72 -6.99 -12.28
N VAL A 24 4.00 -7.42 -11.24
CA VAL A 24 4.53 -7.68 -9.91
C VAL A 24 4.38 -9.15 -9.57
N ALA A 25 5.45 -9.75 -9.05
CA ALA A 25 5.44 -11.14 -8.64
C ALA A 25 4.76 -11.28 -7.27
N VAL A 26 3.62 -11.95 -7.24
CA VAL A 26 2.95 -12.34 -5.99
C VAL A 26 3.38 -13.77 -5.63
N PRO A 27 4.17 -13.98 -4.55
CA PRO A 27 4.62 -15.30 -4.18
C PRO A 27 3.46 -16.20 -3.75
N SER A 28 3.43 -17.43 -4.30
CA SER A 28 2.43 -18.44 -3.96
C SER A 28 2.42 -18.73 -2.46
N ARG A 29 1.26 -18.64 -1.83
CA ARG A 29 1.09 -18.85 -0.39
C ARG A 29 0.57 -20.26 -0.11
N PRO A 30 1.16 -21.02 0.83
CA PRO A 30 0.57 -22.27 1.29
C PRO A 30 -0.74 -22.00 2.06
N GLY A 31 -1.78 -22.78 1.77
CA GLY A 31 -3.08 -22.70 2.46
C GLY A 31 -4.24 -22.25 1.56
N PRO A 32 -5.46 -22.13 2.13
CA PRO A 32 -6.64 -21.71 1.40
C PRO A 32 -6.49 -20.28 0.87
N ARG A 33 -7.12 -20.00 -0.28
CA ARG A 33 -7.11 -18.64 -0.85
C ARG A 33 -7.70 -17.66 0.16
N PRO A 34 -6.98 -16.58 0.51
CA PRO A 34 -7.48 -15.60 1.45
C PRO A 34 -8.73 -14.91 0.90
N ALA A 35 -9.65 -14.55 1.78
CA ALA A 35 -10.87 -13.82 1.41
C ALA A 35 -10.58 -12.38 0.94
N CYS A 36 -9.44 -11.83 1.35
CA CYS A 36 -8.92 -10.50 1.02
C CYS A 36 -7.83 -10.67 -0.04
N THR A 37 -7.95 -9.95 -1.17
CA THR A 37 -6.99 -10.01 -2.28
C THR A 37 -5.63 -9.46 -1.84
N ASP A 38 -4.54 -9.83 -2.50
CA ASP A 38 -3.21 -9.30 -2.17
C ASP A 38 -3.07 -7.80 -2.51
N ALA A 39 -4.00 -7.24 -3.29
CA ALA A 39 -4.07 -5.81 -3.59
C ALA A 39 -4.44 -4.95 -2.38
N GLU A 40 -5.37 -5.38 -1.53
CA GLU A 40 -5.77 -4.61 -0.33
C GLU A 40 -4.60 -4.32 0.65
N PRO A 41 -3.82 -5.33 1.13
CA PRO A 41 -2.71 -5.07 2.04
C PRO A 41 -1.59 -4.26 1.38
N LEU A 42 -1.34 -4.45 0.08
CA LEU A 42 -0.38 -3.65 -0.68
C LEU A 42 -0.82 -2.19 -0.78
N THR A 43 -2.10 -1.95 -1.06
CA THR A 43 -2.68 -0.60 -1.11
C THR A 43 -2.52 0.12 0.21
N VAL A 44 -2.90 -0.52 1.32
CA VAL A 44 -2.76 0.06 2.66
C VAL A 44 -1.30 0.36 2.99
N ALA A 45 -0.37 -0.55 2.65
CA ALA A 45 1.05 -0.33 2.88
C ALA A 45 1.62 0.82 2.05
N LEU A 46 1.26 0.91 0.76
CA LEU A 46 1.72 1.96 -0.15
C LEU A 46 1.16 3.32 0.22
N VAL A 47 -0.14 3.44 0.51
CA VAL A 47 -0.74 4.71 0.95
C VAL A 47 -0.11 5.17 2.28
N ARG A 48 0.13 4.24 3.22
CA ARG A 48 0.84 4.55 4.47
C ARG A 48 2.23 5.12 4.21
N HIS A 49 2.95 4.51 3.27
CA HIS A 49 4.29 4.93 2.85
C HIS A 49 4.26 6.32 2.19
N LEU A 50 3.37 6.53 1.21
CA LEU A 50 3.22 7.82 0.52
C LEU A 50 2.83 8.97 1.46
N LEU A 51 2.08 8.69 2.52
CA LEU A 51 1.70 9.67 3.54
C LEU A 51 2.74 9.84 4.65
N GLY A 52 3.88 9.13 4.61
CA GLY A 52 4.93 9.20 5.63
C GLY A 52 4.48 8.71 7.02
N ARG A 53 3.47 7.86 7.10
CA ARG A 53 2.88 7.42 8.38
C ARG A 53 3.71 6.29 9.01
N ARG A 54 4.38 6.59 10.12
CA ARG A 54 5.27 5.64 10.83
C ARG A 54 4.53 4.47 11.50
N SER A 55 3.38 4.74 12.12
CA SER A 55 2.63 3.72 12.88
C SER A 55 1.64 2.96 11.99
N GLU A 56 1.85 1.65 11.82
CA GLU A 56 0.91 0.75 11.13
C GLU A 56 -0.42 0.65 11.90
N ALA A 57 -0.37 0.55 13.23
CA ALA A 57 -1.57 0.42 14.07
C ALA A 57 -2.50 1.62 13.94
N ALA A 58 -1.94 2.83 14.13
CA ALA A 58 -2.72 4.07 14.08
C ALA A 58 -3.30 4.31 12.68
N PHE A 59 -2.50 4.02 11.64
CA PHE A 59 -2.97 4.14 10.27
C PHE A 59 -4.08 3.13 9.96
N LEU A 60 -3.94 1.88 10.41
CA LEU A 60 -4.96 0.87 10.18
C LEU A 60 -6.28 1.20 10.89
N GLU A 61 -6.22 1.82 12.07
CA GLU A 61 -7.41 2.33 12.76
C GLU A 61 -8.09 3.47 11.99
N GLU A 62 -7.31 4.42 11.45
CA GLU A 62 -7.81 5.48 10.58
C GLU A 62 -8.50 4.90 9.34
N VAL A 63 -7.88 3.90 8.70
CA VAL A 63 -8.45 3.19 7.55
C VAL A 63 -9.75 2.48 7.93
N ARG A 64 -9.80 1.78 9.07
CA ARG A 64 -11.01 1.11 9.53
C ARG A 64 -12.15 2.08 9.85
N ARG A 65 -11.84 3.30 10.30
CA ARG A 65 -12.86 4.31 10.60
C ARG A 65 -13.41 4.97 9.34
N GLY A 66 -12.56 5.26 8.36
CA GLY A 66 -12.95 5.98 7.14
C GLY A 66 -13.35 5.09 5.97
N TRP A 67 -12.76 3.91 5.84
CA TRP A 67 -12.65 3.19 4.56
C TRP A 67 -13.05 1.71 4.64
N ARG A 68 -13.64 1.28 5.77
CA ARG A 68 -14.08 -0.12 5.96
C ARG A 68 -15.04 -0.63 4.89
N HIS A 69 -15.79 0.26 4.24
CA HIS A 69 -16.71 -0.09 3.16
C HIS A 69 -16.01 -0.40 1.84
N TYR A 70 -14.86 0.23 1.56
CA TYR A 70 -14.02 -0.08 0.40
C TYR A 70 -13.12 -1.29 0.63
N LEU A 71 -12.73 -1.52 1.89
CA LEU A 71 -11.85 -2.62 2.30
C LEU A 71 -12.54 -3.52 3.34
N PRO A 72 -13.63 -4.22 2.95
CA PRO A 72 -14.51 -4.93 3.88
C PRO A 72 -13.84 -6.11 4.58
N ARG A 73 -12.75 -6.63 4.02
CA ARG A 73 -12.04 -7.82 4.50
C ARG A 73 -10.65 -7.50 5.05
N LEU A 74 -10.45 -6.25 5.46
CA LEU A 74 -9.19 -5.79 6.06
C LEU A 74 -8.73 -6.71 7.20
N PRO A 75 -7.53 -7.28 7.11
CA PRO A 75 -7.03 -8.21 8.11
C PRO A 75 -6.75 -7.52 9.45
N SER A 76 -6.54 -8.35 10.49
CA SER A 76 -5.98 -7.86 11.76
C SER A 76 -4.61 -7.20 11.54
N GLN A 77 -4.14 -6.36 12.46
CA GLN A 77 -2.82 -5.71 12.31
C GLN A 77 -1.69 -6.74 12.15
N SER A 78 -1.69 -7.78 13.00
CA SER A 78 -0.68 -8.83 12.95
C SER A 78 -0.70 -9.60 11.63
N GLU A 79 -1.88 -9.81 11.05
CA GLU A 79 -2.04 -10.45 9.75
C GLU A 79 -1.65 -9.52 8.60
N LEU A 80 -2.02 -8.23 8.67
CA LEU A 80 -1.60 -7.21 7.71
C LEU A 80 -0.07 -7.17 7.61
N GLY A 81 0.62 -6.98 8.73
CA GLY A 81 2.08 -6.94 8.75
C GLY A 81 2.72 -8.25 8.24
N ARG A 82 2.11 -9.41 8.53
CA ARG A 82 2.58 -10.70 7.97
C ARG A 82 2.41 -10.75 6.46
N ARG A 83 1.27 -10.29 5.93
CA ARG A 83 1.00 -10.24 4.49
C ARG A 83 1.92 -9.25 3.78
N VAL A 84 2.12 -8.06 4.34
CA VAL A 84 3.04 -7.06 3.77
C VAL A 84 4.47 -7.62 3.70
N ARG A 85 4.95 -8.30 4.75
CA ARG A 85 6.27 -8.97 4.71
C ARG A 85 6.33 -10.06 3.65
N TRP A 86 5.27 -10.84 3.47
CA TRP A 86 5.18 -11.85 2.41
C TRP A 86 5.22 -11.23 1.01
N LEU A 87 4.62 -10.05 0.86
CA LEU A 87 4.49 -9.31 -0.39
C LEU A 87 5.60 -8.25 -0.57
N LEU A 88 6.67 -8.29 0.22
CA LEU A 88 7.69 -7.23 0.23
C LEU A 88 8.31 -6.99 -1.15
N GLY A 89 8.56 -8.06 -1.93
CA GLY A 89 9.06 -7.93 -3.29
C GLY A 89 8.09 -7.21 -4.23
N ALA A 90 6.79 -7.49 -4.12
CA ALA A 90 5.76 -6.79 -4.88
C ALA A 90 5.64 -5.32 -4.43
N PHE A 91 5.71 -5.07 -3.11
CA PHE A 91 5.69 -3.73 -2.54
C PHE A 91 6.84 -2.87 -3.06
N GLU A 92 8.08 -3.37 -3.04
CA GLU A 92 9.24 -2.63 -3.55
C GLU A 92 9.13 -2.35 -5.05
N ALA A 93 8.70 -3.33 -5.85
CA ALA A 93 8.48 -3.13 -7.29
C ALA A 93 7.42 -2.07 -7.59
N LEU A 94 6.34 -2.02 -6.79
CA LEU A 94 5.31 -0.99 -6.90
C LEU A 94 5.82 0.38 -6.46
N ARG A 95 6.61 0.43 -5.37
CA ARG A 95 7.23 1.67 -4.88
C ARG A 95 8.15 2.27 -5.93
N GLU A 96 9.03 1.47 -6.53
CA GLU A 96 9.93 1.92 -7.60
C GLU A 96 9.17 2.43 -8.83
N ARG A 97 8.11 1.72 -9.24
CA ARG A 97 7.25 2.16 -10.34
C ARG A 97 6.56 3.48 -10.02
N LEU A 98 5.98 3.62 -8.84
CA LEU A 98 5.35 4.88 -8.42
C LEU A 98 6.36 6.04 -8.45
N LEU A 99 7.57 5.84 -7.93
CA LEU A 99 8.64 6.84 -7.99
C LEU A 99 9.03 7.21 -9.43
N ALA A 100 9.08 6.25 -10.34
CA ALA A 100 9.39 6.50 -11.75
C ALA A 100 8.28 7.25 -12.51
N HIS A 101 7.04 7.25 -12.00
CA HIS A 101 5.89 7.94 -12.61
C HIS A 101 5.57 9.26 -11.89
N LEU A 102 6.25 9.58 -10.78
CA LEU A 102 6.24 10.94 -10.27
C LEU A 102 6.95 11.82 -11.30
N PRO A 103 6.34 12.95 -11.73
CA PRO A 103 7.06 13.90 -12.55
C PRO A 103 8.36 14.28 -11.83
N GLU A 104 9.46 14.45 -12.56
CA GLU A 104 10.67 15.05 -12.00
C GLU A 104 10.27 16.42 -11.44
N ASP A 105 10.04 16.47 -10.14
CA ASP A 105 9.66 17.71 -9.48
C ASP A 105 10.83 18.67 -9.68
N THR A 106 10.56 19.79 -10.35
CA THR A 106 11.55 20.88 -10.53
C THR A 106 11.96 21.49 -9.18
N TRP A 107 11.26 21.11 -8.11
CA TRP A 107 11.49 21.47 -6.72
C TRP A 107 11.68 20.20 -5.88
N GLN A 108 12.92 19.81 -5.65
CA GLN A 108 13.23 18.77 -4.68
C GLN A 108 13.03 19.31 -3.26
N GLN A 109 12.06 18.74 -2.52
CA GLN A 109 11.97 18.98 -1.09
C GLN A 109 13.06 18.16 -0.39
N VAL A 110 14.14 18.83 0.01
CA VAL A 110 15.16 18.24 0.88
C VAL A 110 14.57 18.17 2.29
N ASP A 111 14.20 16.97 2.73
CA ASP A 111 13.88 16.72 4.13
C ASP A 111 15.19 16.74 4.95
N ASN A 112 15.38 17.82 5.70
CA ASN A 112 16.47 18.03 6.64
C ASN A 112 16.10 17.59 8.06
N THR A 113 15.05 16.77 8.23
CA THR A 113 14.73 16.15 9.52
C THR A 113 15.92 15.29 9.97
N PRO A 114 16.58 15.62 11.10
CA PRO A 114 17.63 14.78 11.64
C PRO A 114 16.99 13.49 12.15
N CYS A 115 17.47 12.36 11.66
CA CYS A 115 17.07 11.05 12.16
C CYS A 115 17.79 10.81 13.49
N PRO A 116 17.08 10.46 14.59
CA PRO A 116 17.71 10.07 15.86
C PRO A 116 18.42 8.72 15.78
#